data_AF-X6LMU9-F1
#
_entry.id   AF-X6LMU9-F1
#
_cell.length_a   1.000
_cell.length_b   1.000
_cell.length_c   1.000
_cell.angle_alpha   90.00
_cell.angle_beta   90.00
_cell.angle_gamma   90.00
#
_symmetry.space_group_name_H-M   'P 1'
#
loop_
_entity.id
_entity.type
_entity.pdbx_description
1 polymer ?
#
loop_
_entity_poly.entity_id
_entity_poly.type
_entity_poly.pdbx_seq_one_letter_code
_entity_poly.pdbx_strand_id
1 'polypeptide(L)'
;MRRSSKIPSCDVSWISPFKHEREILFARSYIFSHNDEKTHKEQYAWNAKVESEDEYTQMILLTWVRYDQYIQQTMQISAMWDHQIDFNLIYTALILCEKDVNLTIKLLFKFEQWKFRDNKEQNYKKRMNEFLERRCCNHNINLFHIFYVKDKTVDAIKWSKIIIVNDGLPFVKKDKKH
;
A
#
# COMPACT_ATOMS: atom_id res chain seq x y z
N MET A 1 11.04 -9.65 5.18
CA MET A 1 10.16 -9.80 4.00
C MET A 1 8.79 -9.20 4.34
N ARG A 2 8.38 -8.08 3.72
CA ARG A 2 6.99 -7.60 3.89
C ARG A 2 6.10 -8.63 3.23
N ARG A 3 5.25 -9.29 4.00
CA ARG A 3 4.22 -10.15 3.41
C ARG A 3 3.16 -9.22 2.85
N SER A 4 2.98 -9.21 1.54
CA SER A 4 1.69 -8.79 0.99
C SER A 4 0.62 -9.55 1.79
N SER A 5 -0.43 -8.88 2.25
CA SER A 5 -1.47 -9.51 3.09
C SER A 5 -2.08 -10.75 2.41
N LYS A 6 -1.90 -10.85 1.09
CA LYS A 6 -2.45 -11.88 0.20
C LYS A 6 -1.42 -12.91 -0.27
N ILE A 7 -0.17 -12.83 0.21
CA ILE A 7 0.85 -13.88 0.12
C ILE A 7 1.04 -14.44 1.54
N PRO A 8 0.21 -15.42 1.96
CA PRO A 8 0.17 -15.90 3.34
C PRO A 8 1.48 -16.58 3.76
N SER A 9 2.07 -17.35 2.84
CA SER A 9 3.37 -18.01 2.95
C SER A 9 3.94 -18.27 1.55
N CYS A 10 5.26 -18.28 1.44
CA CYS A 10 5.98 -18.80 0.28
C CYS A 10 6.70 -20.06 0.79
N ASP A 11 6.46 -21.21 0.17
CA ASP A 11 7.30 -22.37 0.42
C ASP A 11 8.59 -22.19 -0.37
N VAL A 12 9.71 -22.06 0.34
CA VAL A 12 11.04 -21.88 -0.25
C VAL A 12 11.82 -23.18 -0.34
N SER A 13 11.12 -24.33 -0.27
CA SER A 13 11.70 -25.64 -0.55
C SER A 13 12.38 -25.73 -1.94
N TRP A 14 12.16 -24.76 -2.84
CA TRP A 14 12.91 -24.55 -4.09
C TRP A 14 14.36 -24.04 -3.93
N ILE A 15 14.83 -23.72 -2.71
CA ILE A 15 16.28 -23.58 -2.39
C ILE A 15 16.97 -24.97 -2.45
N SER A 16 16.21 -26.03 -2.73
CA SER A 16 16.67 -27.37 -3.06
C SER A 16 17.73 -27.40 -4.19
N PRO A 17 18.74 -28.27 -4.12
CA PRO A 17 19.94 -28.26 -4.97
C PRO A 17 19.71 -28.74 -6.43
N PHE A 18 18.47 -28.79 -6.92
CA PHE A 18 18.18 -29.28 -8.26
C PHE A 18 18.58 -28.25 -9.32
N LYS A 19 19.51 -28.68 -10.18
CA LYS A 19 20.29 -27.79 -11.04
C LYS A 19 19.51 -27.29 -12.27
N HIS A 20 18.41 -27.93 -12.66
CA HIS A 20 17.86 -27.77 -14.03
C HIS A 20 16.38 -27.36 -14.12
N GLU A 21 15.57 -27.41 -13.06
CA GLU A 21 14.22 -26.82 -13.06
C GLU A 21 13.89 -26.29 -11.65
N ARG A 22 13.53 -25.00 -11.55
CA ARG A 22 13.11 -24.36 -10.30
C ARG A 22 11.64 -24.01 -10.40
N GLU A 23 10.78 -24.76 -9.72
CA GLU A 23 9.36 -24.43 -9.60
C GLU A 23 9.10 -23.72 -8.26
N ILE A 24 8.51 -22.52 -8.30
CA ILE A 24 8.13 -21.78 -7.09
C ILE A 24 6.64 -22.02 -6.85
N LEU A 25 6.33 -22.79 -5.81
CA LEU A 25 4.96 -23.07 -5.38
C LEU A 25 4.55 -22.05 -4.30
N PHE A 26 3.57 -21.21 -4.65
CA PHE A 26 2.94 -20.31 -3.69
C PHE A 26 1.73 -20.97 -3.07
N ALA A 27 1.55 -20.82 -1.75
CA ALA A 27 0.29 -21.17 -1.11
C ALA A 27 -0.84 -20.37 -1.77
N ARG A 28 -1.93 -21.05 -2.15
CA ARG A 28 -3.09 -20.39 -2.77
C ARG A 28 -3.52 -19.19 -1.93
N SER A 29 -3.66 -18.04 -2.59
CA SER A 29 -4.26 -16.87 -1.98
C SER A 29 -5.67 -17.17 -1.48
N TYR A 30 -6.10 -16.46 -0.44
CA TYR A 30 -7.40 -16.64 0.17
C TYR A 30 -8.52 -16.35 -0.85
N ILE A 31 -9.34 -17.36 -1.18
CA ILE A 31 -10.48 -17.22 -2.09
C ILE A 31 -11.72 -16.89 -1.26
N PHE A 32 -12.37 -15.79 -1.61
CA PHE A 32 -13.64 -15.37 -1.04
C PHE A 32 -14.75 -15.72 -2.03
N SER A 33 -15.74 -16.48 -1.59
CA SER A 33 -16.83 -17.00 -2.43
C SER A 33 -17.75 -15.93 -3.03
N HIS A 34 -17.71 -14.70 -2.52
CA HIS A 34 -18.54 -13.58 -2.99
C HIS A 34 -17.88 -12.72 -4.08
N ASN A 35 -16.60 -12.93 -4.39
CA ASN A 35 -15.90 -12.19 -5.45
C ASN A 35 -15.90 -13.02 -6.74
N ASP A 36 -16.13 -12.37 -7.88
CA ASP A 36 -15.95 -13.01 -9.18
C ASP A 36 -14.48 -13.29 -9.49
N GLU A 37 -14.22 -14.14 -10.49
CA GLU A 37 -12.87 -14.55 -10.87
C GLU A 37 -11.99 -13.37 -11.29
N LYS A 38 -12.59 -12.36 -11.93
CA LYS A 38 -11.88 -11.15 -12.38
C LYS A 38 -11.38 -10.33 -11.19
N THR A 39 -12.25 -10.06 -10.22
CA THR A 39 -11.95 -9.36 -8.97
C THR A 39 -10.89 -10.11 -8.19
N HIS A 40 -10.95 -11.45 -8.21
CA HIS A 40 -9.91 -12.29 -7.60
C HIS A 40 -8.56 -12.12 -8.28
N LYS A 41 -8.50 -12.19 -9.62
CA LYS A 41 -7.25 -11.97 -10.36
C LYS A 41 -6.68 -10.57 -10.11
N GLU A 42 -7.49 -9.53 -10.10
CA GLU A 42 -7.01 -8.16 -9.89
C GLU A 42 -6.53 -7.90 -8.45
N GLN A 43 -7.21 -8.48 -7.45
CA GLN A 43 -6.89 -8.23 -6.03
C GLN A 43 -5.85 -9.20 -5.45
N TYR A 44 -5.71 -10.41 -5.98
CA TYR A 44 -4.88 -11.47 -5.36
C TYR A 44 -3.75 -11.97 -6.27
N ALA A 45 -3.69 -11.56 -7.54
CA ALA A 45 -2.56 -11.91 -8.38
C ALA A 45 -1.29 -11.14 -7.97
N TRP A 46 -0.17 -11.77 -8.24
CA TRP A 46 1.16 -11.24 -8.05
C TRP A 46 1.94 -11.40 -9.36
N ASN A 47 2.93 -10.55 -9.57
CA ASN A 47 3.87 -10.65 -10.67
C ASN A 47 5.23 -11.06 -10.12
N ALA A 48 5.95 -11.87 -10.88
CA ALA A 48 7.35 -12.19 -10.62
C ALA A 48 8.20 -11.64 -11.76
N LYS A 49 9.33 -11.03 -11.43
CA LYS A 49 10.36 -10.65 -12.40
C LYS A 49 11.74 -10.85 -11.83
N VAL A 50 12.70 -11.14 -12.69
CA VAL A 50 14.12 -11.14 -12.30
C VAL A 50 14.53 -9.69 -12.02
N GLU A 51 14.98 -9.42 -10.79
CA GLU A 51 15.49 -8.11 -10.35
C GLU A 51 16.99 -7.98 -10.67
N SER A 52 17.75 -9.05 -10.45
CA SER A 52 19.16 -9.15 -10.80
C SER A 52 19.59 -10.61 -10.91
N GLU A 53 20.63 -10.89 -11.68
CA GLU A 53 21.20 -12.22 -11.82
C GLU A 53 22.73 -12.11 -11.97
N ASP A 54 23.44 -12.97 -11.24
CA ASP A 54 24.88 -13.20 -11.36
C ASP A 54 25.16 -14.68 -11.65
N GLU A 55 26.43 -15.07 -11.73
CA GLU A 55 26.85 -16.44 -12.09
C GLU A 55 26.25 -17.52 -11.16
N TYR A 56 25.93 -17.17 -9.91
CA TYR A 56 25.50 -18.12 -8.88
C TYR A 56 24.11 -17.82 -8.31
N THR A 57 23.59 -16.60 -8.48
CA THR A 57 22.40 -16.10 -7.79
C THR A 57 21.45 -15.40 -8.76
N GLN A 58 20.16 -15.72 -8.66
CA GLN A 58 19.09 -14.96 -9.29
C GLN A 58 18.18 -14.39 -8.21
N MET A 59 18.01 -13.07 -8.19
CA MET A 59 17.04 -12.39 -7.33
C MET A 59 15.73 -12.20 -8.10
N ILE A 60 14.65 -12.78 -7.58
CA ILE A 60 13.30 -12.62 -8.13
C ILE A 60 12.54 -11.64 -7.25
N LEU A 61 12.07 -10.54 -7.85
CA LEU A 61 11.16 -9.61 -7.22
C LEU A 61 9.72 -10.06 -7.44
N LEU A 62 9.01 -10.23 -6.33
CA LEU A 62 7.58 -10.51 -6.32
C LEU A 62 6.83 -9.21 -5.99
N THR A 63 5.99 -8.76 -6.91
CA THR A 63 5.13 -7.59 -6.73
C THR A 63 3.66 -8.00 -6.70
N TRP A 64 2.84 -7.20 -6.02
CA TRP A 64 1.39 -7.37 -6.05
C TRP A 64 0.84 -6.67 -7.29
N VAL A 65 -0.10 -7.30 -8.02
CA VAL A 65 -0.70 -6.66 -9.22
C VAL A 65 -1.29 -5.29 -8.89
N ARG A 66 -1.92 -5.13 -7.72
CA ARG A 66 -2.43 -3.83 -7.29
C ARG A 66 -1.32 -2.80 -7.04
N TYR A 67 -0.13 -3.20 -6.59
CA TYR A 67 0.99 -2.25 -6.51
C TYR A 67 1.39 -1.76 -7.90
N ASP A 68 1.58 -2.69 -8.84
CA ASP A 68 2.00 -2.37 -10.22
C ASP A 68 0.97 -1.50 -10.95
N GLN A 69 -0.32 -1.64 -10.62
CA GLN A 69 -1.38 -0.79 -11.17
C GLN A 69 -1.32 0.68 -10.69
N TYR A 70 -0.72 0.96 -9.53
CA TYR A 70 -0.77 2.29 -8.90
C TYR A 70 0.60 2.98 -8.81
N ILE A 71 1.72 2.26 -8.98
CA ILE A 71 3.08 2.83 -8.87
C ILE A 71 3.29 4.04 -9.78
N GLN A 72 2.91 3.94 -11.06
CA GLN A 72 3.15 5.03 -12.03
C GLN A 72 2.39 6.31 -11.68
N GLN A 73 1.10 6.21 -11.36
CA GLN A 73 0.29 7.36 -10.95
C GLN A 73 0.77 7.94 -9.62
N THR A 74 1.20 7.08 -8.70
CA THR A 74 1.77 7.49 -7.41
C THR A 74 3.04 8.32 -7.62
N MET A 75 3.95 7.85 -8.48
CA MET A 75 5.18 8.57 -8.81
C MET A 75 4.90 9.90 -9.53
N GLN A 76 3.97 9.90 -10.49
CA GLN A 76 3.58 11.12 -11.20
C GLN A 76 3.06 12.20 -10.24
N ILE A 77 2.09 11.85 -9.39
CA ILE A 77 1.54 12.79 -8.40
C ILE A 77 2.63 13.20 -7.42
N SER A 78 3.49 12.28 -6.99
CA SER A 78 4.58 12.62 -6.09
C SER A 78 5.53 13.66 -6.67
N ALA A 79 5.91 13.51 -7.95
CA ALA A 79 6.77 14.46 -8.65
C ALA A 79 6.13 15.86 -8.76
N MET A 80 4.82 15.94 -8.99
CA MET A 80 4.09 17.22 -9.00
C MET A 80 4.15 17.97 -7.65
N TRP A 81 4.40 17.25 -6.57
CA TRP A 81 4.51 17.77 -5.21
C TRP A 81 5.95 17.73 -4.67
N ASP A 82 6.96 17.68 -5.55
CA ASP A 82 8.39 17.64 -5.18
C ASP A 82 8.72 16.56 -4.14
N HIS A 83 8.03 15.41 -4.27
CA HIS A 83 8.14 14.26 -3.36
C HIS A 83 7.84 14.54 -1.88
N GLN A 84 7.18 15.65 -1.57
CA GLN A 84 6.84 16.06 -0.20
C GLN A 84 5.71 15.22 0.41
N ILE A 85 4.81 14.70 -0.43
CA ILE A 85 3.70 13.84 0.01
C ILE A 85 4.17 12.38 0.13
N ASP A 86 3.77 11.72 1.21
CA ASP A 86 4.02 10.29 1.42
C ASP A 86 3.37 9.43 0.32
N PHE A 87 4.12 8.49 -0.25
CA PHE A 87 3.63 7.66 -1.37
C PHE A 87 2.45 6.78 -0.95
N ASN A 88 2.42 6.29 0.29
CA ASN A 88 1.30 5.49 0.77
C ASN A 88 0.04 6.35 0.99
N LEU A 89 0.20 7.64 1.33
CA LEU A 89 -0.88 8.60 1.36
C LEU A 89 -1.45 8.86 -0.04
N ILE A 90 -0.60 9.09 -1.04
CA ILE A 90 -1.01 9.23 -2.45
C ILE A 90 -1.76 7.98 -2.92
N TYR A 91 -1.20 6.80 -2.65
CA TYR A 91 -1.82 5.53 -2.97
C TYR A 91 -3.19 5.35 -2.32
N THR A 92 -3.32 5.72 -1.04
CA THR A 92 -4.60 5.66 -0.33
C THR A 92 -5.62 6.61 -0.96
N ALA A 93 -5.21 7.83 -1.33
CA ALA A 93 -6.06 8.78 -2.03
C ALA A 93 -6.48 8.25 -3.42
N LEU A 94 -5.55 7.67 -4.19
CA LEU A 94 -5.85 7.03 -5.47
C LEU A 94 -6.87 5.90 -5.34
N ILE A 95 -6.80 5.09 -4.28
CA ILE A 95 -7.80 4.04 -4.03
C ILE A 95 -9.18 4.67 -3.81
N LEU A 96 -9.27 5.70 -2.96
CA LEU A 96 -10.54 6.36 -2.65
C LEU A 96 -11.12 7.11 -3.85
N CYS A 97 -10.27 7.51 -4.80
CA CYS A 97 -10.64 8.19 -6.02
C CYS A 97 -10.69 7.27 -7.25
N GLU A 98 -10.70 5.95 -7.06
CA GLU A 98 -10.80 4.96 -8.15
C GLU A 98 -9.78 5.18 -9.29
N LYS A 99 -8.54 5.55 -8.93
CA LYS A 99 -7.42 5.87 -9.85
C LYS A 99 -7.59 7.15 -10.68
N ASP A 100 -8.61 7.97 -10.41
CA ASP A 100 -8.75 9.30 -11.04
C ASP A 100 -7.68 10.26 -10.48
N VAL A 101 -6.69 10.57 -11.30
CA VAL A 101 -5.57 11.45 -10.96
C VAL A 101 -6.05 12.87 -10.64
N ASN A 102 -7.01 13.40 -11.39
CA ASN A 102 -7.51 14.77 -11.20
C ASN A 102 -8.28 14.90 -9.88
N LEU A 103 -9.13 13.91 -9.58
CA LEU A 103 -9.85 13.86 -8.32
C LEU A 103 -8.87 13.68 -7.14
N THR A 104 -7.87 12.84 -7.31
CA THR A 104 -6.83 12.60 -6.29
C THR A 104 -6.04 13.86 -5.98
N ILE A 105 -5.58 14.59 -6.99
CA ILE A 105 -4.87 15.87 -6.80
C ILE A 105 -5.75 16.87 -6.04
N LYS A 106 -7.02 17.01 -6.43
CA LYS A 106 -7.98 17.89 -5.73
C LYS A 106 -8.19 17.48 -4.27
N LEU A 107 -8.25 16.17 -4.00
CA LEU A 107 -8.42 15.64 -2.64
C LEU A 107 -7.19 15.90 -1.77
N LEU A 108 -5.98 15.60 -2.29
CA LEU A 108 -4.71 15.85 -1.61
C LEU A 108 -4.50 17.34 -1.33
N PHE A 109 -4.85 18.21 -2.30
CA PHE A 109 -4.77 19.65 -2.11
C PHE A 109 -5.69 20.14 -0.98
N LYS A 110 -6.95 19.68 -0.94
CA LYS A 110 -7.87 19.99 0.15
C LYS A 110 -7.37 19.47 1.50
N PHE A 111 -6.77 18.28 1.52
CA PHE A 111 -6.20 17.70 2.72
C PHE A 111 -5.03 18.53 3.26
N GLU A 112 -4.06 18.89 2.41
CA GLU A 112 -2.93 19.71 2.82
C GLU A 112 -3.40 21.08 3.35
N GLN A 113 -4.38 21.72 2.69
CA GLN A 113 -4.98 22.94 3.22
C GLN A 113 -5.67 22.74 4.58
N TRP A 114 -6.37 21.63 4.76
CA TRP A 114 -7.06 21.31 6.01
C TRP A 114 -6.08 21.04 7.16
N LYS A 115 -4.95 20.39 6.87
CA LYS A 115 -3.92 20.01 7.85
C LYS A 115 -3.38 21.20 8.64
N PHE A 116 -3.23 22.35 7.98
CA PHE A 116 -2.71 23.58 8.59
C PHE A 116 -3.78 24.47 9.24
N ARG A 117 -5.07 24.16 9.11
CA ARG A 117 -6.15 24.93 9.74
C ARG A 117 -6.36 24.49 11.19
N ASP A 118 -6.89 25.39 12.01
CA ASP A 118 -7.53 25.12 13.32
C ASP A 118 -6.80 24.12 14.24
N ASN A 119 -5.46 24.15 14.24
CA ASN A 119 -4.62 23.25 15.01
C ASN A 119 -4.96 21.75 14.80
N LYS A 120 -5.39 21.35 13.60
CA LYS A 120 -5.81 19.96 13.30
C LYS A 120 -4.72 18.94 13.61
N GLU A 121 -3.46 19.24 13.31
CA GLU A 121 -2.33 18.37 13.65
C GLU A 121 -2.16 18.21 15.18
N GLN A 122 -2.35 19.28 15.95
CA GLN A 122 -2.29 19.22 17.40
C GLN A 122 -3.48 18.43 17.99
N ASN A 123 -4.65 18.55 17.39
CA ASN A 123 -5.83 17.74 17.76
C ASN A 123 -5.59 16.26 17.47
N TYR A 124 -4.91 15.93 16.37
CA TYR A 124 -4.50 14.56 16.09
C TYR A 124 -3.56 14.01 17.17
N LYS A 125 -2.55 14.78 17.60
CA LYS A 125 -1.61 14.34 18.66
C LYS A 125 -2.33 13.91 19.94
N LYS A 126 -3.46 14.55 20.30
CA LYS A 126 -4.29 14.16 21.45
C LYS A 126 -4.95 12.78 21.30
N ARG A 127 -5.25 12.36 20.07
CA ARG A 127 -5.94 11.09 19.74
C ARG A 127 -4.99 10.04 19.17
N MET A 128 -3.70 10.35 19.02
CA MET A 128 -2.71 9.50 18.36
C MET A 128 -2.62 8.11 18.98
N ASN A 129 -2.72 8.02 20.32
CA ASN A 129 -2.63 6.75 21.03
C ASN A 129 -3.77 5.78 20.65
N GLU A 130 -4.97 6.29 20.37
CA GLU A 130 -6.11 5.45 19.93
C GLU A 130 -5.80 4.71 18.61
N PHE A 131 -5.03 5.34 17.71
CA PHE A 131 -4.57 4.70 16.47
C PHE A 131 -3.47 3.69 16.74
N LEU A 132 -2.51 4.03 17.61
CA LEU A 132 -1.37 3.16 17.94
C LEU A 132 -1.82 1.86 18.62
N GLU A 133 -2.79 1.93 19.55
CA GLU A 133 -3.40 0.76 20.18
C GLU A 133 -4.04 -0.20 19.16
N ARG A 134 -4.46 0.33 18.01
CA ARG A 134 -5.03 -0.43 16.88
C ARG A 134 -3.99 -0.77 15.81
N ARG A 135 -2.70 -0.63 16.13
CA ARG A 135 -1.56 -0.89 15.24
C ARG A 135 -1.55 -0.02 13.97
N CYS A 136 -2.22 1.13 14.01
CA CYS A 136 -2.23 2.08 12.91
C CYS A 136 -1.05 3.04 13.07
N CYS A 137 0.16 2.60 12.70
CA CYS A 137 1.40 3.33 12.99
C CYS A 137 1.76 4.42 11.96
N ASN A 138 1.06 4.52 10.83
CA ASN A 138 1.32 5.58 9.84
C ASN A 138 0.49 6.83 10.15
N HIS A 139 1.13 7.82 10.77
CA HIS A 139 0.49 9.07 11.20
C HIS A 139 -0.10 9.89 10.05
N ASN A 140 0.56 9.93 8.90
CA ASN A 140 0.06 10.69 7.74
C ASN A 140 -1.26 10.11 7.21
N ILE A 141 -1.34 8.77 7.14
CA ILE A 141 -2.57 8.07 6.72
C ILE A 141 -3.67 8.24 7.78
N ASN A 142 -3.33 8.15 9.06
CA ASN A 142 -4.30 8.38 10.13
C ASN A 142 -4.91 9.77 10.07
N LEU A 143 -4.08 10.79 9.91
CA LEU A 143 -4.51 12.18 9.79
C LEU A 143 -5.38 12.40 8.55
N PHE A 144 -5.00 11.77 7.43
CA PHE A 144 -5.79 11.79 6.21
C PHE A 144 -7.16 11.14 6.36
N HIS A 145 -7.26 9.99 7.03
CA HIS A 145 -8.56 9.37 7.27
C HIS A 145 -9.45 10.20 8.20
N ILE A 146 -8.89 10.87 9.21
CA ILE A 146 -9.63 11.84 10.04
C ILE A 146 -10.24 12.92 9.17
N PHE A 147 -9.46 13.50 8.24
CA PHE A 147 -9.95 14.46 7.27
C PHE A 147 -11.08 13.88 6.40
N TYR A 148 -10.83 12.72 5.78
CA TYR A 148 -11.74 12.08 4.83
C TYR A 148 -13.12 11.78 5.44
N VAL A 149 -13.14 11.29 6.69
CA VAL A 149 -14.38 10.96 7.41
C VAL A 149 -14.93 12.10 8.26
N LYS A 150 -14.41 13.33 8.08
CA LYS A 150 -14.88 14.55 8.76
C LYS A 150 -14.79 14.47 10.29
N ASP A 151 -13.60 14.20 10.82
CA ASP A 151 -13.25 14.18 12.24
C ASP A 151 -13.88 13.05 13.08
N LYS A 152 -14.47 12.03 12.45
CA LYS A 152 -15.01 10.82 13.11
C LYS A 152 -13.90 9.81 13.43
N THR A 153 -13.27 9.91 14.60
CA THR A 153 -12.10 9.07 14.97
C THR A 153 -12.31 7.57 14.79
N VAL A 154 -13.48 7.03 15.19
CA VAL A 154 -13.78 5.59 15.07
C VAL A 154 -13.77 5.14 13.61
N ASP A 155 -14.38 5.91 12.72
CA ASP A 155 -14.39 5.62 11.29
C ASP A 155 -12.98 5.77 10.69
N ALA A 156 -12.23 6.79 11.11
CA ALA A 156 -10.86 6.99 10.66
C ALA A 156 -9.94 5.82 11.03
N ILE A 157 -10.04 5.31 12.27
CA ILE A 157 -9.32 4.12 12.73
C ILE A 157 -9.72 2.89 11.91
N LYS A 158 -11.02 2.71 11.63
CA LYS A 158 -11.51 1.60 10.80
C LYS A 158 -10.88 1.64 9.41
N TRP A 159 -10.89 2.79 8.75
CA TRP A 159 -10.29 2.96 7.42
C TRP A 159 -8.76 2.79 7.44
N SER A 160 -8.06 3.39 8.41
CA SER A 160 -6.62 3.18 8.59
C SER A 160 -6.26 1.70 8.75
N LYS A 161 -7.05 0.97 9.55
CA LYS A 161 -6.85 -0.46 9.75
C LYS A 161 -7.03 -1.24 8.45
N ILE A 162 -8.08 -0.94 7.67
CA ILE A 162 -8.34 -1.60 6.39
C ILE A 162 -7.13 -1.44 5.47
N ILE A 163 -6.65 -0.21 5.28
CA ILE A 163 -5.51 0.06 4.38
C ILE A 163 -4.22 -0.59 4.90
N ILE A 164 -3.93 -0.45 6.20
CA ILE A 164 -2.67 -0.97 6.77
C ILE A 164 -2.65 -2.51 6.77
N VAL A 165 -3.75 -3.16 7.16
CA VAL A 165 -3.83 -4.61 7.28
C VAL A 165 -3.99 -5.28 5.91
N ASN A 166 -4.81 -4.72 5.03
CA ASN A 166 -5.09 -5.36 3.74
C ASN A 166 -4.06 -4.97 2.68
N ASP A 167 -3.57 -3.73 2.66
CA ASP A 167 -2.68 -3.28 1.59
C ASP A 167 -1.22 -3.19 2.04
N GLY A 168 -0.94 -3.32 3.34
CA GLY A 168 0.41 -3.44 3.87
C GLY A 168 1.30 -2.21 3.69
N LEU A 169 0.73 -1.08 3.24
CA LEU A 169 1.45 0.14 2.85
C LEU A 169 2.55 -0.17 1.83
N PRO A 170 2.19 -0.30 0.55
CA PRO A 170 3.04 -0.98 -0.41
C PRO A 170 4.34 -0.23 -0.73
N PHE A 171 4.42 1.08 -0.44
CA PHE A 171 5.61 1.89 -0.68
C PHE A 171 6.56 1.96 0.52
N VAL A 172 7.85 1.83 0.24
CA VAL A 172 8.99 1.91 1.15
C VAL A 172 9.91 3.08 0.79
N LYS A 173 10.83 3.42 1.70
CA LYS A 173 11.81 4.49 1.47
C LYS A 173 12.63 4.30 0.19
N LYS A 174 12.90 3.05 -0.23
CA LYS A 174 13.66 2.79 -1.48
C LYS A 174 12.90 3.21 -2.74
N ASP A 175 11.56 3.22 -2.71
CA ASP A 175 10.75 3.59 -3.88
C ASP A 175 10.79 5.10 -4.15
N LYS A 176 11.27 5.90 -3.19
CA LYS A 176 11.50 7.35 -3.35
C LYS A 176 12.78 7.70 -4.12
N LYS A 177 13.57 6.71 -4.51
CA LYS A 177 14.85 6.90 -5.24
C LYS A 177 14.71 6.74 -6.75
N HIS A 178 13.49 6.53 -7.25
CA HIS A 178 13.18 6.35 -8.66
C HIS A 178 12.51 7.59 -9.24
#